data_AF-A0A7V4UNN4-F1
#
_entry.id   AF-A0A7V4UNN4-F1
#
_cell.length_a   1.000
_cell.length_b   1.000
_cell.length_c   1.000
_cell.angle_alpha   90.00
_cell.angle_beta   90.00
_cell.angle_gamma   90.00
#
_symmetry.space_group_name_H-M   'P 1'
#
loop_
_entity.id
_entity.type
_entity.pdbx_description
1 polymer ?
#
loop_
_entity_poly.entity_id
_entity_poly.type
_entity_poly.pdbx_seq_one_letter_code
_entity_poly.pdbx_strand_id
1 'polypeptide(L)' 'MDYLLHILILINIYIILVVSLDLVAGYTGLLSIAHAAFYGIGAYSTALLSLHFQTNFLFNMLFGVLGAAFLGIIIAFP' A
#
# COMPACT_ATOMS: atom_id res chain seq x y z
N MET A 1 19.71 -10.91 -12.12
CA MET A 1 19.31 -10.50 -10.76
C MET A 1 17.86 -10.92 -10.55
N ASP A 2 17.74 -12.21 -10.25
CA ASP A 2 16.71 -12.86 -9.42
C ASP A 2 15.22 -12.67 -9.74
N TYR A 3 14.74 -13.30 -10.83
CA TYR A 3 13.31 -13.54 -11.08
C TYR A 3 12.59 -14.13 -9.85
N LEU A 4 13.24 -15.08 -9.17
CA LEU A 4 12.74 -15.67 -7.92
C LEU A 4 12.63 -14.63 -6.80
N LEU A 5 13.58 -13.72 -6.67
CA LEU A 5 13.53 -12.66 -5.67
C LEU A 5 12.42 -11.67 -6.00
N HIS A 6 12.20 -11.34 -7.28
CA HIS A 6 11.07 -10.51 -7.70
C HIS A 6 9.73 -11.16 -7.34
N ILE A 7 9.56 -12.46 -7.61
CA ILE A 7 8.38 -13.21 -7.19
C ILE A 7 8.24 -13.20 -5.67
N LEU A 8 9.32 -13.44 -4.92
CA LEU A 8 9.29 -13.41 -3.46
C LEU A 8 8.86 -12.05 -2.92
N ILE A 9 9.32 -10.94 -3.51
CA ILE A 9 8.88 -9.59 -3.14
C ILE A 9 7.37 -9.46 -3.38
N LEU A 10 6.87 -9.84 -4.56
CA LEU A 10 5.44 -9.77 -4.86
C LEU A 10 4.61 -10.63 -3.90
N ILE A 11 5.05 -11.87 -3.62
CA ILE A 11 4.40 -12.75 -2.65
C ILE A 11 4.30 -12.07 -1.28
N ASN A 12 5.38 -11.48 -0.78
CA ASN A 12 5.36 -10.78 0.51
C ASN A 12 4.40 -9.58 0.51
N ILE A 13 4.39 -8.77 -0.56
CA ILE A 13 3.45 -7.65 -0.70
C ILE A 13 2.00 -8.15 -0.67
N TYR A 14 1.70 -9.21 -1.43
CA TYR A 14 0.35 -9.78 -1.47
C TYR A 14 -0.05 -10.45 -0.15
N ILE A 15 0.88 -11.08 0.58
CA ILE A 15 0.59 -11.63 1.92
C ILE A 15 0.13 -10.50 2.85
N ILE A 16 0.86 -9.38 2.89
CA ILE A 16 0.48 -8.23 3.73
C ILE A 16 -0.90 -7.71 3.33
N LEU A 17 -1.17 -7.61 2.03
CA LEU A 17 -2.45 -7.13 1.51
C LEU A 17 -3.62 -8.05 1.85
N VAL A 18 -3.44 -9.37 1.69
CA VAL A 18 -4.46 -10.37 2.02
C VAL A 18 -4.73 -10.39 3.52
N VAL A 19 -3.70 -10.36 4.37
CA VAL A 19 -3.87 -10.31 5.83
C VAL A 19 -4.61 -9.03 6.24
N SER A 20 -4.25 -7.88 5.67
CA SER A 20 -4.93 -6.61 5.93
C SER A 20 -6.41 -6.65 5.52
N LEU A 21 -6.72 -7.25 4.36
CA LEU A 21 -8.09 -7.44 3.90
C LEU A 21 -8.86 -8.45 4.76
N ASP A 22 -8.23 -9.54 5.20
CA ASP A 22 -8.85 -10.54 6.07
C ASP A 22 -9.22 -9.94 7.44
N LEU A 23 -8.37 -9.07 8.00
CA LEU A 23 -8.70 -8.31 9.21
C LEU A 23 -9.98 -7.48 9.08
N VAL A 24 -10.23 -6.89 7.90
CA VAL A 24 -11.43 -6.09 7.67
C VAL A 24 -12.59 -6.99 7.23
N ALA A 25 -12.47 -7.66 6.10
CA ALA A 25 -13.55 -8.45 5.51
C ALA A 25 -13.85 -9.74 6.29
N GLY A 26 -12.83 -10.43 6.79
CA GLY A 26 -12.98 -11.69 7.53
C GLY A 26 -13.52 -11.49 8.94
N TYR A 27 -12.95 -10.55 9.71
CA TYR A 27 -13.37 -10.35 11.11
C TYR A 27 -14.54 -9.39 11.29
N THR A 28 -14.68 -8.36 10.44
CA THR A 28 -15.78 -7.38 10.56
C THR A 28 -16.92 -7.61 9.57
N GLY A 29 -16.72 -8.48 8.56
CA GLY A 29 -17.70 -8.72 7.50
C GLY A 29 -17.82 -7.59 6.48
N LEU A 30 -16.99 -6.54 6.58
CA LEU A 30 -17.05 -5.38 5.69
C LEU A 30 -16.13 -5.57 4.49
N LEU A 31 -16.72 -5.84 3.32
CA LEU A 31 -15.97 -5.85 2.07
C LEU A 31 -15.70 -4.42 1.61
N SER A 32 -14.45 -3.96 1.72
CA SER A 32 -14.05 -2.61 1.30
C SER A 32 -13.42 -2.60 -0.10
N ILE A 33 -14.16 -2.07 -1.08
CA ILE A 33 -13.63 -1.84 -2.44
C ILE A 33 -12.51 -0.77 -2.42
N ALA A 34 -12.57 0.16 -1.45
CA ALA A 34 -11.57 1.20 -1.29
C ALA A 34 -10.19 0.66 -0.88
N HIS A 35 -10.10 -0.56 -0.35
CA HIS A 35 -8.83 -1.17 0.08
C HIS A 35 -7.80 -1.25 -1.06
N ALA A 36 -8.23 -1.69 -2.25
CA ALA A 36 -7.37 -1.77 -3.42
C ALA A 36 -6.94 -0.38 -3.92
N ALA A 37 -7.82 0.62 -3.82
CA ALA A 37 -7.50 1.99 -4.17
C ALA A 37 -6.44 2.58 -3.24
N PHE A 38 -6.57 2.41 -1.92
CA PHE A 38 -5.58 2.88 -0.94
C PHE A 38 -4.23 2.18 -1.08
N TYR A 39 -4.22 0.87 -1.37
CA TYR A 39 -3.01 0.15 -1.72
C TYR A 39 -2.31 0.77 -2.94
N GLY A 40 -3.06 1.00 -4.03
CA GLY A 40 -2.52 1.60 -5.25
C GLY A 40 -1.94 3.00 -5.03
N ILE A 41 -2.64 3.84 -4.28
CA ILE A 41 -2.19 5.20 -3.93
C ILE A 41 -0.86 5.14 -3.17
N GLY A 42 -0.79 4.37 -2.09
CA GLY A 42 0.42 4.26 -1.27
C GLY A 42 1.60 3.71 -2.09
N ALA A 43 1.40 2.60 -2.79
CA ALA A 43 2.44 1.97 -3.61
C ALA A 43 2.94 2.91 -4.73
N TYR A 44 2.04 3.60 -5.42
CA TYR A 44 2.42 4.52 -6.49
C TYR A 44 3.17 5.75 -5.94
N SER A 45 2.71 6.34 -4.85
CA SER A 45 3.39 7.46 -4.21
C SER A 45 4.80 7.08 -3.74
N THR A 46 4.96 5.93 -3.07
CA THR A 46 6.29 5.45 -2.63
C THR A 46 7.23 5.20 -3.82
N ALA A 47 6.73 4.57 -4.89
CA ALA A 47 7.52 4.29 -6.09
C ALA A 47 7.95 5.58 -6.81
N LEU A 48 7.03 6.55 -6.94
CA LEU A 48 7.31 7.83 -7.58
C LEU A 48 8.39 8.62 -6.82
N LEU A 49 8.30 8.67 -5.49
CA LEU A 49 9.33 9.28 -4.65
C LEU A 49 10.68 8.56 -4.80
N SER A 50 10.67 7.24 -4.83
CA SER A 50 11.89 6.44 -5.01
C SER A 50 12.57 6.68 -6.37
N LEU A 51 11.80 6.92 -7.42
CA LEU A 51 12.32 7.18 -8.76
C LEU A 51 12.90 8.59 -8.91
N HIS A 52 12.25 9.60 -8.31
CA HIS A 52 12.60 11.00 -8.55
C HIS A 52 13.55 11.61 -7.50
N PHE A 53 13.45 11.22 -6.23
CA PHE A 53 14.15 11.90 -5.14
C PHE A 53 15.37 11.14 -4.61
N GLN A 54 15.58 9.88 -5.04
CA GLN A 54 16.65 8.98 -4.54
C GLN A 54 16.80 8.97 -3.01
N THR A 55 15.71 9.27 -2.30
CA THR A 55 15.64 9.33 -0.84
C THR A 55 15.58 7.93 -0.24
N ASN A 56 15.94 7.82 1.04
CA ASN A 56 15.98 6.53 1.73
C ASN A 56 14.60 5.83 1.71
N PHE A 57 14.59 4.50 1.62
CA PHE A 57 13.37 3.68 1.52
C PHE A 57 12.36 4.00 2.63
N LEU A 58 12.82 4.12 3.88
CA LEU A 58 11.94 4.44 5.02
C LEU A 58 11.25 5.79 4.85
N PHE A 59 11.94 6.78 4.28
CA PHE A 59 11.37 8.10 4.01
C PHE A 59 10.28 7.99 2.94
N ASN A 60 10.57 7.28 1.84
CA ASN A 60 9.59 7.10 0.75
C ASN A 60 8.35 6.37 1.25
N MET A 61 8.53 5.31 2.04
CA MET A 61 7.46 4.55 2.69
C MET A 61 6.59 5.45 3.57
N LEU A 62 7.19 6.27 4.43
CA LEU A 62 6.43 7.17 5.31
C LEU A 62 5.58 8.17 4.53
N PHE A 63 6.14 8.75 3.46
CA PHE A 63 5.38 9.64 2.58
C PHE A 63 4.25 8.94 1.84
N GLY A 64 4.44 7.68 1.43
CA GLY A 64 3.35 6.89 0.84
C GLY A 64 2.22 6.60 1.83
N VAL A 65 2.56 6.28 3.09
CA VAL A 65 1.58 6.10 4.17
C VAL A 65 0.81 7.41 4.42
N LEU A 66 1.52 8.53 4.53
CA LEU A 66 0.90 9.84 4.73
C LEU A 66 0.00 10.24 3.55
N GLY A 67 0.45 9.99 2.32
CA GLY A 67 -0.33 10.27 1.11
C GLY A 67 -1.62 9.45 1.03
N ALA A 68 -1.55 8.15 1.32
CA ALA A 68 -2.72 7.29 1.38
C ALA A 68 -3.66 7.69 2.52
N ALA A 69 -3.13 8.01 3.70
CA ALA A 69 -3.93 8.46 4.85
C ALA A 69 -4.65 9.79 4.58
N PHE A 70 -3.95 10.75 3.96
CA PHE A 70 -4.52 12.05 3.62
C PHE A 70 -5.68 11.92 2.62
N LEU A 71 -5.50 11.13 1.56
CA LEU A 71 -6.58 10.84 0.61
C LEU A 71 -7.71 10.04 1.26
N GLY A 72 -7.39 9.14 2.18
CA GLY A 72 -8.37 8.42 2.99
C GLY A 72 -9.25 9.36 3.81
N ILE A 73 -8.66 10.37 4.45
CA ILE A 73 -9.42 11.38 5.20
C ILE A 73 -10.34 12.17 4.27
N ILE A 74 -9.84 12.60 3.11
CA ILE A 74 -10.64 13.37 2.14
C ILE A 74 -11.82 12.55 1.62
N ILE A 75 -11.62 11.27 1.33
CA ILE A 75 -12.67 10.38 0.79
C ILE A 75 -13.66 9.92 1.88
N ALA A 76 -13.20 9.76 3.12
CA ALA A 76 -14.04 9.35 4.24
C ALA A 76 -14.89 10.49 4.80
N PHE A 77 -14.50 11.75 4.56
CA PHE A 77 -15.35 12.90 4.88
C PHE A 77 -16.57 12.91 3.94
N PRO A 78 -17.79 13.05 4.48
CA PRO A 78 -19.04 12.90 3.73
C PRO A 78 -19.24 13.98 2.66
#